data_AF-A0AAW5EID8-F1
#
_entry.id   AF-A0AAW5EID8-F1
#
_cell.length_a   1.000
_cell.length_b   1.000
_cell.length_c   1.000
_cell.angle_alpha   90.00
_cell.angle_beta   90.00
_cell.angle_gamma   90.00
#
_symmetry.space_group_name_H-M   'P 1'
#
loop_
_entity.id
_entity.type
_entity.pdbx_description
1 polymer ?
#
loop_
_entity_poly.entity_id
_entity_poly.type
_entity_poly.pdbx_seq_one_letter_code
_entity_poly.pdbx_strand_id
1 'polypeptide(L)'
;QGQSTSNICSITQHAAIPALNGECDEDIEKMRQAFEKRRDLALNMLHQIPNISVYKPEGAFYLFVNTQKIEKDSMKFCQKLLEQEKVAVVPGIGFGMDGYFRLSYATSDELIKKGIERIANFIKNYK
;
A
#
# COMPACT_ATOMS: atom_id res chain seq x y z
N GLN A 1 -8.27 -33.83 8.61
CA GLN A 1 -6.86 -33.38 8.70
C GLN A 1 -6.01 -34.39 7.96
N GLY A 2 -5.31 -34.01 6.89
CA GLY A 2 -4.50 -34.95 6.11
C GLY A 2 -3.20 -34.31 5.67
N GLN A 3 -2.08 -34.76 6.26
CA GLN A 3 -0.72 -34.66 5.76
C GLN A 3 -0.36 -33.28 5.16
N SER A 4 -0.32 -32.25 6.01
CA SER A 4 0.15 -30.91 5.63
C SER A 4 1.66 -30.95 5.36
N THR A 5 2.07 -30.77 4.11
CA THR A 5 3.47 -30.52 3.76
C THR A 5 3.73 -29.02 3.77
N SER A 6 4.05 -28.47 4.95
CA SER A 6 4.43 -27.07 5.13
C SER A 6 5.95 -26.84 5.09
N ASN A 7 6.74 -27.80 4.60
CA ASN A 7 8.19 -27.67 4.61
C ASN A 7 8.63 -26.60 3.60
N ILE A 8 9.37 -25.60 4.10
CA ILE A 8 9.92 -24.50 3.32
C ILE A 8 10.87 -25.07 2.27
N CYS A 9 10.90 -24.49 1.07
CA CYS A 9 11.84 -24.86 0.00
C CYS A 9 13.29 -24.91 0.54
N SER A 10 13.97 -26.05 0.37
CA SER A 10 15.33 -26.25 0.89
C SER A 10 16.33 -25.21 0.35
N ILE A 11 16.17 -24.78 -0.90
CA ILE A 11 16.97 -23.71 -1.52
C ILE A 11 16.74 -22.37 -0.78
N THR A 12 15.49 -22.01 -0.48
CA THR A 12 15.17 -20.79 0.27
C THR A 12 15.71 -20.82 1.69
N GLN A 13 15.70 -21.98 2.35
CA GLN A 13 16.30 -22.14 3.68
C GLN A 13 17.81 -21.83 3.65
N HIS A 14 18.53 -22.34 2.65
CA HIS A 14 19.97 -22.06 2.51
C HIS A 14 20.23 -20.59 2.16
N ALA A 15 19.41 -19.97 1.30
CA ALA A 15 19.52 -18.54 0.98
C ALA A 15 19.21 -17.62 2.18
N ALA A 16 18.41 -18.07 3.16
CA ALA A 16 18.09 -17.30 4.35
C ALA A 16 19.25 -17.21 5.35
N ILE A 17 20.18 -18.18 5.35
CA ILE A 17 21.32 -18.21 6.27
C ILE A 17 22.18 -16.92 6.19
N PRO A 18 22.73 -16.53 5.02
CA PRO A 18 23.52 -15.30 4.92
C PRO A 18 22.71 -14.05 5.27
N ALA A 19 21.43 -14.00 4.87
CA ALA A 19 20.53 -12.90 5.24
C ALA A 19 20.34 -12.78 6.76
N LEU A 20 20.20 -13.90 7.48
CA LEU A 20 20.09 -13.93 8.94
C LEU A 20 21.41 -13.64 9.65
N ASN A 21 22.55 -13.89 9.00
CA ASN A 21 23.88 -13.54 9.49
C ASN A 21 24.25 -12.07 9.25
N GLY A 22 23.34 -11.27 8.68
CA GLY A 22 23.53 -9.83 8.47
C GLY A 22 24.24 -9.46 7.17
N GLU A 23 24.49 -10.42 6.26
CA GLU A 23 25.18 -10.14 4.99
C GLU A 23 24.36 -9.23 4.06
N CYS A 24 23.05 -9.06 4.32
CA CYS A 24 22.16 -8.19 3.56
C CYS A 24 21.74 -6.92 4.31
N ASP A 25 22.31 -6.62 5.48
CA ASP A 25 21.84 -5.52 6.36
C ASP A 25 21.97 -4.15 5.67
N GLU A 26 23.04 -3.92 4.93
CA GLU A 26 23.22 -2.67 4.17
C GLU A 26 22.14 -2.50 3.09
N ASP A 27 21.76 -3.58 2.41
CA ASP A 27 20.72 -3.53 1.39
C ASP A 27 19.33 -3.37 2.01
N ILE A 28 19.10 -3.95 3.18
CA ILE A 28 17.89 -3.74 3.97
C ILE A 28 17.78 -2.26 4.38
N GLU A 29 18.84 -1.63 4.86
CA GLU A 29 18.81 -0.22 5.24
C GLU A 29 18.59 0.70 4.03
N LYS A 30 19.21 0.41 2.87
CA LYS A 30 18.93 1.12 1.61
C LYS A 30 17.45 1.00 1.24
N MET A 31 16.87 -0.19 1.35
CA MET A 31 15.44 -0.42 1.10
C MET A 31 14.56 0.34 2.10
N ARG A 32 14.89 0.32 3.39
CA ARG A 32 14.16 1.02 4.46
C ARG A 32 14.11 2.53 4.17
N GLN A 33 15.24 3.14 3.83
CA GLN A 33 15.33 4.55 3.48
C GLN A 33 14.51 4.88 2.23
N ALA A 34 14.54 4.02 1.21
CA ALA A 34 13.73 4.19 0.01
C ALA A 34 12.22 4.12 0.32
N PHE A 35 11.78 3.18 1.17
CA PHE A 35 10.38 3.10 1.60
C PHE A 35 9.96 4.28 2.46
N GLU A 36 10.83 4.79 3.33
CA GLU A 36 10.58 6.00 4.11
C GLU A 36 10.36 7.22 3.21
N LYS A 37 11.25 7.45 2.23
CA LYS A 37 11.08 8.51 1.23
C LYS A 37 9.76 8.38 0.47
N ARG A 38 9.41 7.17 0.04
CA ARG A 38 8.15 6.89 -0.70
C ARG A 38 6.91 7.09 0.17
N ARG A 39 6.96 6.69 1.44
CA ARG A 39 5.91 6.94 2.44
C ARG A 39 5.65 8.43 2.55
N ASP A 40 6.71 9.22 2.77
CA ASP A 40 6.59 10.65 3.00
C ASP A 40 6.11 11.38 1.74
N LEU A 41 6.58 10.98 0.55
CA LEU A 41 6.06 11.45 -0.73
C LEU A 41 4.56 11.18 -0.87
N ALA A 42 4.13 9.94 -0.65
CA ALA A 42 2.74 9.54 -0.79
C ALA A 42 1.83 10.25 0.23
N LEU A 43 2.25 10.35 1.49
CA LEU A 43 1.54 11.08 2.54
C LEU A 43 1.34 12.55 2.18
N ASN A 44 2.42 13.24 1.77
CA ASN A 44 2.36 14.65 1.41
C ASN A 44 1.37 14.91 0.27
N MET A 45 1.30 14.03 -0.73
CA MET A 45 0.36 14.17 -1.83
C MET A 45 -1.08 13.83 -1.39
N LEU A 46 -1.28 12.76 -0.62
CA LEU A 46 -2.61 12.37 -0.14
C LEU A 46 -3.23 13.41 0.81
N HIS A 47 -2.42 14.06 1.66
CA HIS A 47 -2.89 15.13 2.56
C HIS A 47 -3.39 16.38 1.82
N GLN A 48 -3.00 16.57 0.56
CA GLN A 48 -3.48 17.68 -0.27
C GLN A 48 -4.85 17.41 -0.90
N ILE A 49 -5.33 16.15 -0.88
CA ILE A 49 -6.60 15.78 -1.48
C ILE A 49 -7.73 16.05 -0.47
N PRO A 50 -8.74 16.86 -0.83
CA PRO A 50 -9.86 17.15 0.08
C PRO A 50 -10.70 15.90 0.34
N ASN A 51 -11.40 15.89 1.48
CA ASN A 51 -12.37 14.86 1.88
C ASN A 51 -11.81 13.46 2.16
N ILE A 52 -10.49 13.27 2.07
CA ILE A 52 -9.82 12.06 2.58
C ILE A 52 -8.92 12.39 3.77
N SER A 53 -8.52 11.36 4.50
CA SER A 53 -7.47 11.48 5.52
C SER A 53 -6.61 10.23 5.56
N VAL A 54 -5.36 10.37 6.00
CA VAL A 54 -4.41 9.26 6.09
C VAL A 54 -3.48 9.48 7.28
N TYR A 55 -3.30 8.42 8.08
CA TYR A 55 -2.35 8.41 9.20
C TYR A 55 -0.93 8.13 8.70
N LYS A 56 0.09 8.74 9.34
CA LYS A 56 1.50 8.46 9.03
C LYS A 56 1.94 7.16 9.72
N PRO A 57 2.20 6.06 8.99
CA PRO A 57 2.63 4.81 9.61
C PRO A 57 4.10 4.87 10.04
N GLU A 58 4.41 4.14 11.11
CA GLU A 58 5.78 3.99 11.63
C GLU A 58 6.57 2.89 10.91
N GLY A 59 5.90 2.01 10.16
CA GLY A 59 6.53 0.90 9.45
C GLY A 59 5.64 0.26 8.38
N ALA A 60 6.07 -0.91 7.91
CA ALA A 60 5.55 -1.59 6.72
C ALA A 60 5.63 -0.71 5.46
N PHE A 61 4.87 -1.06 4.40
CA PHE A 61 4.86 -0.34 3.12
C PHE A 61 3.45 -0.03 2.61
N TYR A 62 2.52 0.21 3.54
CA TYR A 62 1.10 0.47 3.27
C TYR A 62 0.58 1.76 3.90
N LEU A 63 -0.36 2.41 3.23
CA LEU A 63 -1.16 3.51 3.76
C LEU A 63 -2.64 3.12 3.75
N PHE A 64 -3.34 3.37 4.86
CA PHE A 64 -4.79 3.24 4.93
C PHE A 64 -5.42 4.62 4.77
N VAL A 65 -6.04 4.83 3.62
CA VAL A 65 -6.66 6.09 3.25
C VAL A 65 -8.15 6.03 3.58
N ASN A 66 -8.60 6.95 4.42
CA ASN A 66 -9.99 7.10 4.82
C ASN A 66 -10.78 7.84 3.74
N THR A 67 -11.83 7.22 3.22
CA THR A 67 -12.77 7.78 2.25
C THR A 67 -14.19 7.88 2.79
N GLN A 68 -14.42 7.69 4.09
CA GLN A 68 -15.76 7.64 4.70
C GLN A 68 -16.61 8.90 4.47
N LYS A 69 -15.99 10.05 4.22
CA LYS A 69 -16.70 11.31 3.87
C LYS A 69 -17.23 11.32 2.43
N ILE A 70 -16.76 10.40 1.59
CA ILE A 70 -17.05 10.32 0.16
C ILE A 70 -17.90 9.07 -0.10
N GLU A 71 -17.41 7.91 0.32
CA GLU A 71 -18.06 6.61 0.16
C GLU A 71 -17.64 5.70 1.31
N LYS A 72 -18.63 5.11 1.98
CA LYS A 72 -18.40 4.19 3.10
C LYS A 72 -18.22 2.76 2.62
N ASP A 73 -18.81 2.39 1.49
CA ASP A 73 -18.58 1.09 0.88
C ASP A 73 -17.21 1.08 0.18
N SER A 74 -16.21 0.56 0.87
CA SER A 74 -14.84 0.50 0.36
C SER A 74 -14.72 -0.37 -0.90
N MET A 75 -15.54 -1.41 -1.05
CA MET A 75 -15.53 -2.25 -2.25
C MET A 75 -15.99 -1.44 -3.47
N LYS A 76 -17.12 -0.75 -3.34
CA LYS A 76 -17.66 0.11 -4.39
C LYS A 76 -16.71 1.24 -4.77
N PHE A 77 -16.08 1.89 -3.78
CA PHE A 77 -15.08 2.94 -4.04
C PHE A 77 -13.89 2.39 -4.85
N CYS A 78 -13.30 1.27 -4.40
CA CYS A 78 -12.13 0.67 -5.06
C CYS A 78 -12.45 0.17 -6.46
N GLN A 79 -13.63 -0.42 -6.66
CA GLN A 79 -14.08 -0.89 -7.97
C GLN A 79 -14.22 0.27 -8.96
N LYS A 80 -14.93 1.35 -8.57
CA LYS A 80 -15.10 2.53 -9.44
C LYS A 80 -13.75 3.19 -9.77
N LEU A 81 -12.85 3.30 -8.78
CA LEU A 81 -11.51 3.86 -8.99
C LEU A 81 -10.72 3.04 -10.02
N LEU A 82 -10.79 1.70 -9.93
CA LEU A 82 -10.15 0.82 -10.89
C LEU A 82 -10.76 0.96 -12.29
N GLU A 83 -12.08 1.01 -12.40
CA GLU A 83 -12.77 1.09 -13.68
C GLU A 83 -12.50 2.42 -14.41
N GLN A 84 -12.54 3.53 -13.68
CA GLN A 84 -12.47 4.89 -14.25
C GLN A 84 -11.03 5.38 -14.42
N GLU A 85 -10.18 5.22 -13.41
CA GLU A 85 -8.83 5.78 -13.41
C GLU A 85 -7.72 4.73 -13.60
N LYS A 86 -8.09 3.44 -13.67
CA LYS A 86 -7.15 2.32 -13.79
C LYS A 86 -6.14 2.29 -12.63
N VAL A 87 -6.61 2.55 -11.41
CA VAL A 87 -5.81 2.45 -10.18
C VAL A 87 -6.35 1.32 -9.31
N ALA A 88 -5.53 0.29 -9.09
CA ALA A 88 -5.87 -0.84 -8.24
C ALA A 88 -5.40 -0.58 -6.80
N VAL A 89 -6.35 -0.62 -5.85
CA VAL A 89 -6.11 -0.55 -4.40
C VAL A 89 -6.94 -1.62 -3.71
N VAL A 90 -6.59 -1.97 -2.47
CA VAL A 90 -7.31 -3.03 -1.75
C VAL A 90 -8.37 -2.43 -0.84
N PRO A 91 -9.64 -2.87 -0.93
CA PRO A 91 -10.71 -2.33 -0.09
C PRO A 91 -10.51 -2.68 1.38
N GLY A 92 -10.79 -1.71 2.25
CA GLY A 92 -10.58 -1.79 3.70
C GLY A 92 -11.50 -2.78 4.41
N ILE A 93 -12.67 -3.09 3.84
CA ILE A 93 -13.59 -4.11 4.38
C ILE A 93 -12.90 -5.48 4.54
N GLY A 94 -11.95 -5.83 3.67
CA GLY A 94 -11.15 -7.06 3.80
C GLY A 94 -10.22 -7.09 5.02
N PHE A 95 -10.02 -5.94 5.67
CA PHE A 95 -9.24 -5.77 6.90
C PHE A 95 -10.13 -5.34 8.09
N GLY A 96 -11.46 -5.38 7.95
CA GLY A 96 -12.40 -4.92 8.97
C GLY A 96 -12.51 -3.39 9.11
N MET A 97 -12.03 -2.62 8.13
CA MET A 97 -12.05 -1.15 8.13
C MET A 97 -12.79 -0.60 6.91
N ASP A 98 -14.13 -0.74 6.90
CA ASP A 98 -14.92 -0.22 5.78
C ASP A 98 -14.87 1.31 5.69
N GLY A 99 -14.95 1.80 4.45
CA GLY A 99 -14.69 3.20 4.11
C GLY A 99 -13.22 3.61 4.16
N TYR A 100 -12.31 2.63 4.17
CA TYR A 100 -10.88 2.83 3.92
C TYR A 100 -10.44 2.03 2.70
N PHE A 101 -9.31 2.39 2.10
CA PHE A 101 -8.58 1.50 1.19
C PHE A 101 -7.10 1.45 1.57
N ARG A 102 -6.45 0.32 1.27
CA ARG A 102 -5.02 0.10 1.47
C ARG A 102 -4.27 0.38 0.18
N LEU A 103 -3.36 1.34 0.23
CA LEU A 103 -2.43 1.70 -0.85
C LEU A 103 -1.04 1.15 -0.53
N SER A 104 -0.43 0.43 -1.46
CA SER A 104 0.98 0.02 -1.38
C SER A 104 1.86 1.08 -2.02
N TYR A 105 2.89 1.51 -1.32
CA TYR A 105 3.93 2.40 -1.87
C TYR A 105 5.23 1.64 -2.17
N ALA A 106 5.17 0.31 -2.26
CA ALA A 106 6.29 -0.52 -2.68
C ALA A 106 6.44 -0.58 -4.20
N THR A 107 6.67 0.57 -4.82
CA THR A 107 6.83 0.75 -6.26
C THR A 107 7.70 1.98 -6.57
N SER A 108 7.83 2.38 -7.84
CA SER A 108 8.63 3.55 -8.22
C SER A 108 7.98 4.87 -7.80
N ASP A 109 8.82 5.89 -7.57
CA ASP A 109 8.38 7.23 -7.22
C ASP A 109 7.44 7.81 -8.30
N GLU A 110 7.65 7.50 -9.59
CA GLU A 110 6.76 7.96 -10.67
C GLU A 110 5.38 7.30 -10.60
N LEU A 111 5.33 5.99 -10.35
CA LEU A 111 4.06 5.26 -10.25
C LEU A 111 3.26 5.72 -9.03
N ILE A 112 3.92 6.03 -7.91
CA ILE A 112 3.28 6.61 -6.74
C ILE A 112 2.63 7.95 -7.10
N LYS A 113 3.39 8.88 -7.71
CA LYS A 113 2.87 10.20 -8.08
C LYS A 113 1.67 10.08 -9.03
N LYS A 114 1.83 9.33 -10.11
CA LYS A 114 0.78 9.12 -11.12
C LYS A 114 -0.46 8.45 -10.54
N GLY A 115 -0.28 7.48 -9.63
CA GLY A 115 -1.38 6.80 -8.95
C GLY A 115 -2.16 7.75 -8.04
N ILE A 116 -1.47 8.58 -7.25
CA ILE A 116 -2.12 9.53 -6.35
C ILE A 116 -2.78 10.68 -7.11
N GLU A 117 -2.18 11.18 -8.20
CA GLU A 117 -2.83 12.16 -9.09
C GLU A 117 -4.15 11.66 -9.64
N ARG A 118 -4.19 10.40 -10.10
CA ARG A 118 -5.42 9.74 -10.55
C ARG A 118 -6.45 9.61 -9.43
N ILE A 119 -6.03 9.22 -8.22
CA ILE A 119 -6.90 9.19 -7.04
C ILE A 119 -7.48 10.58 -6.75
N ALA A 120 -6.68 11.64 -6.83
CA ALA A 120 -7.12 13.01 -6.62
C ALA A 120 -8.18 13.43 -7.66
N ASN A 121 -7.93 13.10 -8.94
CA ASN A 121 -8.87 13.37 -10.03
C ASN A 121 -10.20 12.62 -9.85
N PHE A 122 -10.14 11.34 -9.46
CA PHE A 122 -11.32 10.55 -9.15
C PHE A 122 -12.15 11.17 -8.04
N ILE A 123 -11.51 11.51 -6.92
CA ILE A 123 -12.17 12.09 -5.74
C ILE A 123 -12.84 13.42 -6.09
N LYS A 124 -12.17 14.27 -6.88
CA LYS A 124 -12.73 15.56 -7.33
C LYS A 124 -14.02 15.38 -8.14
N ASN A 125 -14.14 14.29 -8.89
CA ASN A 125 -15.28 14.01 -9.77
C ASN A 125 -16.24 12.96 -9.21
N TYR A 126 -16.03 12.51 -7.96
CA TYR A 126 -16.81 11.44 -7.36
C TYR A 126 -18.24 11.90 -7.09
N LYS A 127 -19.22 11.16 -7.61
CA LYS A 127 -20.66 11.34 -7.42
C LYS A 127 -21.27 10.15 -6.67
#